data_AF-Q8H298-F1
#
_entry.id   AF-Q8H298-F1
#
_cell.length_a   1.000
_cell.length_b   1.000
_cell.length_c   1.000
_cell.angle_alpha   90.00
_cell.angle_beta   90.00
_cell.angle_gamma   90.00
#
_symmetry.space_group_name_H-M   'P 1'
#
loop_
_entity.id
_entity.type
_entity.pdbx_description
1 polymer ?
#
loop_
_entity_poly.entity_id
_entity_poly.type
_entity_poly.pdbx_seq_one_letter_code
_entity_poly.pdbx_strand_id
1 'polypeptide(L)'
;VSELTHACTTIIWVASALHAAVNFGQYPYAGYLPNRPTISRRFMPEPGSADYEELKTNPDKVFLRTVPSELETILGVSLIEILSTHSSDEVYLGQRDTPEWTADQSALQAFERFKARLAQIEADIVKRNGDPSLKNRNGPVKMPYTLLYPTSTVGITGKGIPNSVSI
;
A
#
# COMPACT_ATOMS: atom_id res chain seq x y z
N VAL A 1 -8.91 10.63 -30.69
CA VAL A 1 -7.75 10.93 -29.83
C VAL A 1 -8.15 10.94 -28.36
N SER A 2 -9.10 11.76 -27.91
CA SER A 2 -9.52 11.84 -26.49
C SER A 2 -9.87 10.49 -25.86
N GLU A 3 -10.72 9.68 -26.51
CA GLU A 3 -11.13 8.36 -26.00
C GLU A 3 -9.94 7.40 -25.82
N LEU A 4 -9.02 7.37 -26.78
CA LEU A 4 -7.82 6.53 -26.70
C LEU A 4 -6.91 6.97 -25.55
N THR A 5 -6.69 8.28 -25.41
CA THR A 5 -5.90 8.83 -24.30
C THR A 5 -6.54 8.49 -22.96
N HIS A 6 -7.86 8.63 -22.84
CA HIS A 6 -8.58 8.30 -21.62
C HIS A 6 -8.45 6.81 -21.28
N ALA A 7 -8.74 5.93 -22.24
CA ALA A 7 -8.65 4.49 -22.06
C ALA A 7 -7.24 4.04 -21.64
N CYS A 8 -6.20 4.46 -22.35
CA CYS A 8 -4.82 4.10 -22.01
C CYS A 8 -4.39 4.66 -20.65
N THR A 9 -4.77 5.90 -20.32
CA THR A 9 -4.44 6.51 -19.03
C THR A 9 -5.09 5.73 -17.88
N THR A 10 -6.35 5.34 -18.03
CA THR A 10 -7.07 4.54 -17.03
C THR A 10 -6.43 3.17 -16.85
N ILE A 11 -6.06 2.49 -17.95
CA ILE A 11 -5.38 1.19 -17.87
C ILE A 11 -4.04 1.32 -17.13
N ILE A 12 -3.21 2.30 -17.50
CA ILE A 12 -1.92 2.55 -16.84
C ILE A 12 -2.14 2.87 -15.36
N TRP A 13 -3.10 3.72 -15.03
CA TRP A 13 -3.42 4.09 -13.65
C TRP A 13 -3.84 2.88 -12.79
N VAL A 14 -4.76 2.06 -13.30
CA VAL A 14 -5.27 0.88 -12.60
C VAL A 14 -4.16 -0.14 -12.37
N ALA A 15 -3.35 -0.40 -13.41
CA ALA A 15 -2.28 -1.39 -13.34
C ALA A 15 -1.11 -0.96 -12.45
N SER A 16 -0.86 0.35 -12.30
CA SER A 16 0.29 0.87 -11.55
C SER A 16 -0.13 1.48 -10.20
N ALA A 17 -0.39 2.78 -10.17
CA ALA A 17 -0.53 3.55 -8.94
C ALA A 17 -1.77 3.17 -8.11
N LEU A 18 -2.89 2.79 -8.72
CA LEU A 18 -4.05 2.29 -7.97
C LEU A 18 -3.71 0.99 -7.24
N HIS A 19 -3.17 0.02 -7.97
CA HIS A 19 -2.73 -1.25 -7.41
C HIS A 19 -1.72 -1.02 -6.28
N ALA A 20 -0.68 -0.23 -6.52
CA ALA A 20 0.34 0.06 -5.51
C ALA A 20 -0.24 0.67 -4.22
N ALA A 21 -1.17 1.61 -4.35
CA ALA A 21 -1.81 2.29 -3.22
C ALA A 21 -2.66 1.36 -2.33
N VAL A 22 -3.21 0.28 -2.88
CA VAL A 22 -4.04 -0.68 -2.13
C VAL A 22 -3.29 -1.96 -1.74
N ASN A 23 -2.10 -2.19 -2.30
CA ASN A 23 -1.35 -3.43 -2.14
C ASN A 23 -0.16 -3.30 -1.16
N PHE A 24 0.81 -2.42 -1.41
CA PHE A 24 2.06 -2.37 -0.63
C PHE A 24 1.91 -1.80 0.79
N GLY A 25 0.70 -1.35 1.15
CA GLY A 25 0.34 -0.97 2.51
C GLY A 25 -0.19 -2.14 3.35
N GLN A 26 -0.41 -3.33 2.77
CA GLN A 26 -1.03 -4.44 3.48
C GLN A 26 -0.22 -4.83 4.72
N TYR A 27 1.03 -5.26 4.60
CA TYR A 27 1.85 -5.60 5.77
C TYR A 27 2.18 -4.40 6.66
N PRO A 28 2.61 -3.23 6.14
CA PRO A 28 2.91 -2.09 6.99
C PRO A 28 1.77 -1.63 7.91
N TYR A 29 0.51 -1.74 7.47
CA TYR A 29 -0.65 -1.39 8.29
C TYR A 29 -1.29 -2.59 9.00
N ALA A 30 -1.29 -3.78 8.40
CA ALA A 30 -2.04 -4.94 8.91
C ALA A 30 -1.18 -6.07 9.48
N GLY A 31 0.15 -5.93 9.45
CA GLY A 31 1.07 -6.88 10.11
C GLY A 31 0.89 -6.92 11.62
N TYR A 32 0.39 -5.82 12.22
CA TYR A 32 -0.19 -5.82 13.56
C TYR A 32 -1.70 -6.04 13.47
N LEU A 33 -2.13 -7.30 13.59
CA LEU A 33 -3.52 -7.74 13.35
C LEU A 33 -4.57 -6.87 14.09
N PRO A 34 -4.42 -6.50 15.37
CA PRO A 34 -5.41 -5.66 16.05
C PRO A 34 -5.76 -4.35 15.31
N ASN A 35 -4.85 -3.82 14.49
CA ASN A 35 -5.11 -2.64 13.66
C ASN A 35 -6.03 -2.91 12.46
N ARG A 36 -6.06 -4.14 11.94
CA ARG A 36 -6.88 -4.54 10.77
C ARG A 36 -7.40 -5.98 10.89
N PRO A 37 -8.37 -6.25 11.78
CA PRO A 37 -8.99 -7.56 11.86
C PRO A 37 -9.74 -7.92 10.57
N THR A 38 -9.51 -9.15 10.08
CA THR A 38 -10.09 -9.63 8.81
C THR A 38 -11.45 -10.28 8.99
N ILE A 39 -11.74 -10.79 10.20
CA ILE A 39 -13.02 -11.38 10.58
C ILE A 39 -13.39 -11.02 12.03
N SER A 40 -14.67 -11.13 12.35
CA SER A 40 -15.20 -11.10 13.71
C SER A 40 -15.90 -12.42 14.01
N ARG A 41 -15.52 -13.10 15.09
CA ARG A 41 -16.00 -14.44 15.49
C ARG A 41 -17.21 -14.39 16.42
N ARG A 42 -17.56 -13.21 16.95
CA ARG A 42 -18.59 -13.03 17.99
C ARG A 42 -19.31 -11.70 17.81
N PHE A 43 -20.55 -11.62 18.29
CA PHE A 43 -21.30 -10.37 18.44
C PHE A 43 -20.86 -9.61 19.70
N MET A 44 -21.37 -8.40 19.86
CA MET A 44 -21.19 -7.67 21.12
C MET A 44 -21.84 -8.44 22.27
N PRO A 45 -21.16 -8.65 23.42
CA PRO A 45 -21.77 -9.28 24.58
C PRO A 45 -22.98 -8.48 25.08
N GLU A 46 -24.04 -9.18 25.47
CA GLU A 46 -25.23 -8.57 26.05
C GLU A 46 -25.01 -8.20 27.52
N PRO A 47 -25.61 -7.10 28.03
CA PRO A 47 -25.53 -6.73 29.44
C PRO A 47 -25.91 -7.88 30.37
N GLY A 48 -25.07 -8.13 31.38
CA GLY A 48 -25.26 -9.22 32.36
C GLY A 48 -24.73 -10.59 31.91
N SER A 49 -24.23 -10.73 30.68
CA SER A 49 -23.50 -11.95 30.26
C SER A 49 -22.09 -12.00 30.87
N ALA A 50 -21.52 -13.21 30.96
CA ALA A 50 -20.15 -13.38 31.46
C ALA A 50 -19.12 -12.61 30.62
N ASP A 51 -19.26 -12.63 29.28
CA ASP A 51 -18.38 -11.89 28.37
C ASP A 51 -18.54 -10.36 28.54
N TYR A 52 -19.73 -9.87 28.92
CA TYR A 52 -19.94 -8.44 29.22
C TYR A 52 -19.28 -8.01 30.53
N GLU A 53 -19.30 -8.86 31.56
CA GLU A 53 -18.56 -8.60 32.80
C GLU A 53 -17.04 -8.71 32.61
N GLU A 54 -16.57 -9.64 31.77
CA GLU A 54 -15.15 -9.73 31.39
C GLU A 54 -14.71 -8.50 30.59
N LEU A 55 -15.55 -7.95 29.71
CA LEU A 55 -15.24 -6.74 28.93
C LEU A 55 -14.92 -5.53 29.84
N LYS A 56 -15.57 -5.41 31.00
CA LYS A 56 -15.33 -4.32 31.96
C LYS A 56 -13.96 -4.40 32.63
N THR A 57 -13.42 -5.61 32.78
CA THR A 57 -12.20 -5.87 33.56
C THR A 57 -11.01 -6.27 32.70
N ASN A 58 -11.25 -6.83 31.51
CA ASN A 58 -10.25 -7.31 30.57
C ASN A 58 -10.71 -7.13 29.11
N PRO A 59 -10.82 -5.86 28.63
CA PRO A 59 -11.29 -5.57 27.29
C PRO A 59 -10.39 -6.15 26.20
N ASP A 60 -9.08 -6.23 26.43
CA ASP A 60 -8.11 -6.77 25.47
C ASP A 60 -8.39 -8.26 25.18
N LYS A 61 -8.67 -9.05 26.22
CA LYS A 61 -8.98 -10.47 26.04
C LYS A 61 -10.30 -10.69 25.31
N VAL A 62 -11.31 -9.86 25.60
CA VAL A 62 -12.60 -9.92 24.87
C VAL A 62 -12.41 -9.51 23.41
N PHE A 63 -11.59 -8.49 23.15
CA PHE A 63 -11.22 -8.08 21.81
C PHE A 63 -10.51 -9.21 21.05
N LEU A 64 -9.48 -9.82 21.64
CA LEU A 64 -8.73 -10.94 21.05
C LEU A 64 -9.60 -12.18 20.78
N ARG A 65 -10.65 -12.41 21.57
CA ARG A 65 -11.64 -13.47 21.31
C ARG A 65 -12.61 -13.12 20.18
N THR A 66 -12.79 -11.84 19.88
CA THR A 66 -13.67 -11.34 18.82
C THR A 66 -12.97 -11.33 17.47
N VAL A 67 -11.73 -10.84 17.38
CA VAL A 67 -10.94 -10.80 16.13
C VAL A 67 -10.41 -12.20 15.74
N PRO A 68 -9.71 -12.41 14.60
CA PRO A 68 -9.22 -13.73 14.18
C PRO A 68 -8.45 -14.48 15.27
N SER A 69 -8.48 -15.81 15.22
CA SER A 69 -7.64 -16.64 16.09
C SER A 69 -6.16 -16.44 15.81
N GLU A 70 -5.31 -16.93 16.71
CA GLU A 70 -3.86 -16.86 16.55
C GLU A 70 -3.37 -17.54 15.26
N LEU A 71 -3.88 -18.75 14.96
CA LEU A 71 -3.51 -19.48 13.74
C LEU A 71 -3.94 -18.72 12.47
N GLU A 72 -5.18 -18.22 12.43
CA GLU A 72 -5.68 -17.42 11.30
C GLU A 72 -4.88 -16.12 11.14
N THR A 73 -4.48 -15.51 12.25
CA THR A 73 -3.64 -14.31 12.28
C THR A 73 -2.27 -14.59 11.68
N ILE A 74 -1.61 -15.67 12.09
CA ILE A 74 -0.28 -16.05 11.56
C ILE A 74 -0.38 -16.27 10.05
N LEU A 75 -1.36 -17.05 9.58
CA LEU A 75 -1.56 -17.31 8.15
C LEU A 75 -1.83 -16.02 7.37
N GLY A 76 -2.69 -15.14 7.91
CA GLY A 76 -3.05 -13.86 7.30
C GLY A 76 -1.86 -12.91 7.20
N VAL A 77 -1.09 -12.76 8.27
CA VAL A 77 0.10 -11.90 8.33
C VAL A 77 1.19 -12.41 7.38
N SER A 78 1.45 -13.72 7.35
CA SER A 78 2.41 -14.32 6.41
C SER A 78 2.01 -14.11 4.95
N LEU A 79 0.71 -14.18 4.64
CA LEU A 79 0.23 -13.90 3.30
C LEU A 79 0.51 -12.45 2.91
N ILE A 80 0.05 -11.48 3.70
CA ILE A 80 0.23 -10.06 3.37
C ILE A 80 1.70 -9.62 3.39
N GLU A 81 2.57 -10.32 4.11
CA GLU A 81 4.03 -10.13 4.07
C GLU A 81 4.57 -10.37 2.66
N ILE A 82 4.20 -11.52 2.07
CA ILE A 82 4.55 -11.88 0.69
C ILE A 82 3.96 -10.85 -0.28
N LEU A 83 2.67 -10.51 -0.12
CA LEU A 83 1.99 -9.57 -1.02
C LEU A 83 2.43 -8.12 -0.87
N SER A 84 3.29 -7.78 0.10
CA SER A 84 3.81 -6.42 0.30
C SER A 84 5.29 -6.30 -0.06
N THR A 85 5.87 -7.36 -0.62
CA THR A 85 7.30 -7.47 -0.89
C THR A 85 7.60 -7.18 -2.35
N HIS A 86 8.40 -6.16 -2.61
CA HIS A 86 8.93 -5.91 -3.96
C HIS A 86 10.01 -6.93 -4.32
N SER A 87 9.90 -7.54 -5.50
CA SER A 87 10.93 -8.41 -6.07
C SER A 87 12.19 -7.64 -6.47
N SER A 88 13.31 -8.34 -6.60
CA SER A 88 14.59 -7.76 -7.03
C SER A 88 14.64 -7.36 -8.50
N ASP A 89 13.80 -7.95 -9.33
CA ASP A 89 13.67 -7.73 -10.76
C ASP A 89 12.46 -6.87 -11.14
N GLU A 90 11.84 -6.20 -10.15
CA GLU A 90 10.69 -5.32 -10.38
C GLU A 90 11.02 -4.13 -11.30
N VAL A 91 10.08 -3.79 -12.18
CA VAL A 91 10.17 -2.64 -13.10
C VAL A 91 9.15 -1.59 -12.69
N TYR A 92 9.65 -0.50 -12.12
CA TYR A 92 8.83 0.57 -11.58
C TYR A 92 8.30 1.52 -12.66
N LEU A 93 7.29 2.31 -12.31
CA LEU A 93 6.70 3.32 -13.16
C LEU A 93 7.75 4.33 -13.61
N GLY A 94 7.82 4.55 -14.94
CA GLY A 94 8.88 5.37 -15.54
C GLY A 94 10.18 4.60 -15.84
N GLN A 95 10.17 3.27 -15.68
CA GLN A 95 11.21 2.36 -16.12
C GLN A 95 10.67 1.41 -17.19
N ARG A 96 11.59 0.84 -17.97
CA ARG A 96 11.35 -0.29 -18.89
C ARG A 96 12.43 -1.34 -18.66
N ASP A 97 12.10 -2.58 -18.96
CA ASP A 97 13.00 -3.74 -18.92
C ASP A 97 14.09 -3.68 -20.02
N THR A 98 13.78 -3.05 -21.15
CA THR A 98 14.64 -2.96 -22.33
C THR A 98 14.79 -1.51 -22.79
N PRO A 99 16.01 -0.99 -22.98
CA PRO A 99 16.24 0.38 -23.44
C PRO A 99 15.81 0.60 -24.91
N GLU A 100 15.93 -0.41 -25.76
CA GLU A 100 15.65 -0.33 -27.21
C GLU A 100 14.21 -0.72 -27.58
N TRP A 101 13.25 -0.52 -26.67
CA TRP A 101 11.83 -0.84 -26.89
C TRP A 101 11.19 -0.09 -28.09
N THR A 102 11.85 0.97 -28.58
CA THR A 102 11.50 1.66 -29.82
C THR A 102 12.71 2.39 -30.41
N ALA A 103 12.71 2.57 -31.74
CA ALA A 103 13.67 3.44 -32.45
C ALA A 103 13.18 4.89 -32.58
N ASP A 104 11.90 5.17 -32.24
CA ASP A 104 11.31 6.49 -32.36
C ASP A 104 11.83 7.45 -31.27
N GLN A 105 12.64 8.42 -31.71
CA GLN A 105 13.24 9.43 -30.82
C GLN A 105 12.20 10.29 -30.10
N SER A 106 11.05 10.55 -30.72
CA SER A 106 10.00 11.37 -30.10
C SER A 106 9.35 10.65 -28.92
N ALA A 107 9.14 9.34 -29.05
CA ALA A 107 8.61 8.48 -27.99
C ALA A 107 9.61 8.36 -26.82
N LEU A 108 10.90 8.19 -27.12
CA LEU A 108 11.97 8.14 -26.11
C LEU A 108 12.05 9.45 -25.32
N GLN A 109 12.05 10.60 -26.00
CA GLN A 109 12.05 11.91 -25.34
C GLN A 109 10.80 12.14 -24.48
N ALA A 110 9.63 11.67 -24.92
CA ALA A 110 8.41 11.74 -24.13
C ALA A 110 8.49 10.89 -22.85
N PHE A 111 9.09 9.70 -22.94
CA PHE A 111 9.30 8.82 -21.80
C PHE A 111 10.29 9.42 -20.78
N GLU A 112 11.36 10.06 -21.24
CA GLU A 112 12.29 10.78 -20.34
C GLU A 112 11.62 11.95 -19.61
N ARG A 113 10.74 12.71 -20.29
CA ARG A 113 9.94 13.75 -19.62
C ARG A 113 9.01 13.15 -18.57
N PHE A 114 8.41 11.99 -18.85
CA PHE A 114 7.57 11.28 -17.88
C PHE A 114 8.37 10.87 -16.64
N LYS A 115 9.55 10.26 -16.82
CA LYS A 115 10.46 9.90 -15.71
C LYS A 115 10.90 11.12 -14.89
N ALA A 116 11.28 12.21 -15.54
CA ALA A 116 11.64 13.45 -14.86
C ALA A 116 10.47 14.03 -14.05
N ARG A 117 9.25 13.93 -14.59
CA ARG A 117 8.04 14.37 -13.89
C ARG A 117 7.74 13.52 -12.65
N LEU A 118 7.93 12.20 -12.73
CA LEU A 118 7.78 11.31 -11.57
C LEU A 118 8.77 11.66 -10.46
N ALA A 119 10.04 11.93 -10.78
CA ALA A 119 11.03 12.35 -9.80
C ALA A 119 10.65 13.65 -9.08
N GLN A 120 10.10 14.63 -9.81
CA GLN A 120 9.57 15.86 -9.22
C GLN A 120 8.39 15.58 -8.28
N ILE A 121 7.46 14.71 -8.69
CA ILE A 121 6.32 14.31 -7.85
C ILE A 121 6.80 13.64 -6.57
N GLU A 122 7.81 12.77 -6.63
CA GLU A 122 8.39 12.15 -5.43
C GLU A 122 8.92 13.21 -4.46
N ALA A 123 9.70 14.18 -4.96
CA ALA A 123 10.19 15.30 -4.15
C ALA A 123 9.05 16.12 -3.51
N ASP A 124 7.96 16.35 -4.26
CA ASP A 124 6.76 17.03 -3.74
C ASP A 124 6.05 16.19 -2.66
N ILE A 125 6.01 14.87 -2.78
CA ILE A 125 5.48 13.99 -1.73
C ILE A 125 6.38 14.05 -0.48
N VAL A 126 7.71 13.97 -0.64
CA VAL A 126 8.67 14.09 0.46
C VAL A 126 8.47 15.41 1.23
N LYS A 127 8.37 16.53 0.50
CA LYS A 127 8.10 17.84 1.11
C LYS A 127 6.79 17.85 1.89
N ARG A 128 5.71 17.32 1.31
CA ARG A 128 4.41 17.24 1.98
C ARG A 128 4.47 16.36 3.23
N ASN A 129 5.17 15.24 3.19
CA ASN A 129 5.35 14.36 4.35
C ASN A 129 6.12 15.04 5.50
N GLY A 130 7.04 15.96 5.18
CA GLY A 130 7.77 16.76 6.17
C GLY A 130 7.05 18.02 6.66
N ASP A 131 5.90 18.39 6.09
CA ASP A 131 5.16 19.58 6.46
C ASP A 131 4.33 19.31 7.75
N PRO A 132 4.63 19.99 8.88
CA PRO A 132 3.94 19.76 10.14
C PRO A 132 2.47 20.21 10.13
N SER A 133 2.07 21.04 9.17
CA SER A 133 0.67 21.41 8.98
C SER A 133 -0.17 20.26 8.39
N LEU A 134 0.47 19.34 7.65
CA LEU A 134 -0.17 18.20 6.98
C LEU A 134 -0.19 16.94 7.86
N LYS A 135 -0.76 17.06 9.07
CA LYS A 135 -0.75 16.00 10.10
C LYS A 135 -1.28 14.64 9.64
N ASN A 136 -2.27 14.63 8.74
CA ASN A 136 -2.87 13.41 8.19
C ASN A 136 -1.90 12.56 7.36
N ARG A 137 -0.75 13.11 6.97
CA ARG A 137 0.28 12.37 6.23
C ARG A 137 1.13 11.45 7.09
N ASN A 138 1.10 11.65 8.42
CA ASN A 138 1.91 10.88 9.37
C ASN A 138 1.04 10.23 10.47
N GLY A 139 0.02 10.95 10.93
CA GLY A 139 -0.84 10.52 12.03
C GLY A 139 -0.11 10.36 13.37
N PRO A 140 -0.79 9.85 14.40
CA PRO A 140 -0.19 9.60 15.72
C PRO A 140 0.88 8.49 15.69
N VAL A 141 0.80 7.58 14.72
CA VAL A 141 1.77 6.49 14.50
C VAL A 141 3.08 6.95 13.87
N LYS A 142 3.19 8.23 13.48
CA LYS A 142 4.39 8.82 12.86
C LYS A 142 4.87 8.06 11.63
N MET A 143 3.93 7.60 10.80
CA MET A 143 4.21 6.84 9.58
C MET A 143 3.90 7.71 8.36
N PRO A 144 4.92 8.27 7.67
CA PRO A 144 4.71 9.09 6.50
C PRO A 144 4.00 8.33 5.37
N TYR A 145 3.09 8.97 4.66
CA TYR A 145 2.41 8.36 3.50
C TYR A 145 3.35 8.29 2.30
N THR A 146 3.92 7.10 2.06
CA THR A 146 4.91 6.85 1.00
C THR A 146 4.46 5.90 -0.10
N LEU A 147 3.25 5.32 -0.01
CA LEU A 147 2.73 4.32 -0.95
C LEU A 147 2.68 4.78 -2.42
N LEU A 148 2.70 6.09 -2.68
CA LEU A 148 2.71 6.67 -4.02
C LEU A 148 4.06 7.30 -4.40
N TYR A 149 5.14 6.92 -3.74
CA TYR A 149 6.48 7.23 -4.24
C TYR A 149 6.73 6.35 -5.48
N PRO A 150 7.13 6.93 -6.62
CA PRO A 150 7.43 6.15 -7.83
C PRO A 150 8.49 5.07 -7.61
N THR A 151 9.51 5.34 -6.79
CA THR A 151 10.66 4.44 -6.62
C THR A 151 10.67 3.66 -5.30
N SER A 152 11.33 2.51 -5.32
CA SER A 152 11.51 1.64 -4.15
C SER A 152 12.76 0.77 -4.28
N THR A 153 13.00 -0.04 -3.26
CA THR A 153 14.03 -1.08 -3.19
C THR A 153 13.36 -2.42 -2.95
N VAL A 154 14.11 -3.50 -3.14
CA VAL A 154 13.67 -4.87 -2.82
C VAL A 154 13.17 -4.97 -1.38
N GLY A 155 12.14 -5.78 -1.14
CA GLY A 155 11.61 -6.04 0.19
C GLY A 155 10.32 -5.28 0.51
N ILE A 156 9.96 -5.27 1.80
CA ILE A 156 8.77 -4.59 2.33
C ILE A 156 9.16 -3.16 2.70
N THR A 157 8.84 -2.20 1.84
CA THR A 157 9.29 -0.82 1.99
C THR A 157 8.16 0.19 2.24
N GLY A 158 6.90 -0.19 1.97
CA GLY A 158 5.76 0.71 2.05
C GLY A 158 5.80 1.86 1.03
N LYS A 159 6.49 1.68 -0.09
CA LYS A 159 6.65 2.67 -1.17
C LYS A 159 6.99 1.98 -2.49
N GLY A 160 6.87 2.68 -3.61
CA GLY A 160 7.15 2.13 -4.95
C GLY A 160 5.89 1.90 -5.74
N ILE A 161 5.92 2.28 -7.02
CA ILE A 161 4.82 2.03 -7.94
C ILE A 161 5.35 1.14 -9.07
N PRO A 162 5.07 -0.17 -9.08
CA PRO A 162 5.33 -1.04 -10.24
C PRO A 162 4.56 -0.58 -11.49
N ASN A 163 5.03 -0.99 -12.67
CA ASN A 163 4.28 -0.78 -13.91
C ASN A 163 2.98 -1.59 -14.00
N SER A 164 2.84 -2.66 -13.22
CA SER A 164 1.79 -3.66 -13.37
C SER A 164 1.27 -4.20 -12.02
N VAL A 165 0.24 -5.06 -12.10
CA VAL A 165 -0.26 -5.84 -10.97
C VAL A 165 0.67 -7.06 -10.78
N SER A 166 1.86 -6.80 -10.27
CA SER A 166 2.95 -7.78 -10.08
C SER A 166 3.09 -8.29 -8.65
N ILE A 167 2.30 -7.71 -7.73
CA ILE A 167 2.31 -7.86 -6.25
C ILE A 167 3.40 -7.07 -5.53
#